data_AF-A0A3N1QQD6-F1
#
_entry.id   AF-A0A3N1QQD6-F1
#
_cell.length_a   1.000
_cell.length_b   1.000
_cell.length_c   1.000
_cell.angle_alpha   90.00
_cell.angle_beta   90.00
_cell.angle_gamma   90.00
#
_symmetry.space_group_name_H-M   'P 1'
#
loop_
_entity.id
_entity.type
_entity.pdbx_description
1 polymer ?
#
loop_
_entity_poly.entity_id
_entity_poly.type
_entity_poly.pdbx_seq_one_letter_code
_entity_poly.pdbx_strand_id
1 'polypeptide(L)'
;MNNARPRAAAALLLAAVVTGGLVGCSPVAAVKAVSKGAECQSIKRHVQASEVEVKAHTADTKTDPAAYETAMKHLSVDIADAAKSVGDAEVKSSAQDVAESLDVLVTDYTTFSDSGFTEGAAQVVADSKDVKTADAAFEKVCGYQL
;
A
#
# COMPACT_ATOMS: atom_id res chain seq x y z
N MET A 1 46.88 -54.66 -0.65
CA MET A 1 45.44 -55.01 -0.75
C MET A 1 44.67 -53.74 -0.42
N ASN A 2 44.48 -52.86 -1.41
CA ASN A 2 43.31 -52.74 -2.29
C ASN A 2 42.07 -52.10 -1.65
N ASN A 3 41.72 -50.93 -2.22
CA ASN A 3 40.42 -50.25 -2.33
C ASN A 3 39.91 -49.52 -1.08
N ALA A 4 39.88 -48.18 -1.02
CA ALA A 4 39.09 -47.18 -1.79
C ALA A 4 38.09 -46.56 -0.78
N ARG A 5 37.87 -45.26 -0.59
CA ARG A 5 38.26 -43.96 -1.15
C ARG A 5 38.00 -42.94 -0.01
N PRO A 6 38.65 -41.76 -0.01
CA PRO A 6 38.43 -40.71 0.99
C PRO A 6 37.07 -40.01 0.80
N ARG A 7 36.40 -39.68 1.91
CA ARG A 7 35.28 -38.72 1.91
C ARG A 7 35.86 -37.33 1.62
N ALA A 8 35.57 -36.85 0.40
CA ALA A 8 35.82 -35.55 -0.22
C ALA A 8 36.20 -34.40 0.74
N ALA A 9 37.38 -33.77 0.62
CA ALA A 9 37.75 -32.81 -0.45
C ALA A 9 36.74 -31.65 -0.51
N ALA A 10 37.03 -30.55 0.17
CA ALA A 10 37.81 -29.42 -0.36
C ALA A 10 36.99 -28.48 -1.25
N ALA A 11 36.88 -27.25 -0.73
CA ALA A 11 37.03 -26.00 -1.47
C ALA A 11 35.91 -25.51 -2.40
N LEU A 12 35.92 -24.17 -2.53
CA LEU A 12 35.38 -23.32 -3.61
C LEU A 12 33.91 -22.92 -3.41
N LEU A 13 33.61 -21.77 -2.79
CA LEU A 13 33.72 -20.44 -3.42
C LEU A 13 33.53 -20.49 -4.95
N LEU A 14 32.39 -19.94 -5.38
CA LEU A 14 32.15 -19.36 -6.70
C LEU A 14 32.48 -20.27 -7.90
N ALA A 15 31.43 -20.81 -8.52
CA ALA A 15 31.05 -20.48 -9.89
C ALA A 15 30.15 -21.54 -10.52
N ALA A 16 29.36 -21.04 -11.47
CA ALA A 16 28.68 -21.75 -12.55
C ALA A 16 27.39 -22.48 -12.16
N VAL A 17 26.21 -22.03 -12.57
CA VAL A 17 25.73 -21.86 -13.96
C VAL A 17 25.70 -23.23 -14.67
N VAL A 18 24.48 -23.53 -15.15
CA VAL A 18 24.06 -24.61 -16.06
C VAL A 18 24.01 -26.01 -15.40
N THR A 19 22.86 -26.68 -15.25
CA THR A 19 21.87 -27.09 -16.26
C THR A 19 20.55 -27.46 -15.54
N GLY A 20 19.34 -27.07 -15.91
CA GLY A 20 18.82 -26.30 -17.03
C GLY A 20 17.31 -26.10 -16.81
N GLY A 21 16.77 -25.03 -17.38
CA GLY A 21 15.33 -24.76 -17.39
C GLY A 21 14.86 -23.80 -16.29
N LEU A 22 15.12 -22.51 -16.45
CA LEU A 22 14.06 -21.50 -16.59
C LEU A 22 14.71 -20.18 -17.02
N VAL A 23 14.33 -19.79 -18.23
CA VAL A 23 14.69 -18.57 -18.93
C VAL A 23 14.10 -17.39 -18.16
N GLY A 24 14.89 -16.33 -17.88
CA GLY A 24 14.34 -14.97 -17.87
C GLY A 24 14.12 -14.22 -16.55
N CYS A 25 14.66 -14.61 -15.39
CA CYS A 25 14.67 -13.69 -14.24
C CYS A 25 15.83 -12.69 -14.36
N SER A 26 15.64 -11.62 -15.13
CA SER A 26 16.59 -10.50 -15.21
C SER A 26 16.95 -10.03 -13.79
N PRO A 27 18.24 -9.75 -13.48
CA PRO A 27 18.62 -9.10 -12.22
C PRO A 27 17.88 -7.75 -12.04
N VAL A 28 17.46 -7.13 -13.14
CA VAL A 28 16.56 -5.97 -13.17
C VAL A 28 15.20 -6.25 -12.51
N ALA A 29 14.60 -7.43 -12.71
CA ALA A 29 13.33 -7.79 -12.09
C ALA A 29 13.46 -8.01 -10.58
N ALA A 30 14.56 -8.63 -10.14
CA ALA A 30 14.86 -8.77 -8.71
C ALA A 30 15.16 -7.42 -8.03
N VAL A 31 15.92 -6.54 -8.68
CA VAL A 31 16.21 -5.19 -8.17
C VAL A 31 14.94 -4.32 -8.15
N LYS A 32 14.10 -4.41 -9.19
CA LYS A 32 12.82 -3.68 -9.26
C LYS A 32 11.80 -4.19 -8.23
N ALA A 33 11.78 -5.49 -7.94
CA ALA A 33 10.93 -6.03 -6.88
C ALA A 33 11.38 -5.57 -5.48
N VAL A 34 12.69 -5.48 -5.23
CA VAL A 34 13.24 -4.96 -3.97
C VAL A 34 12.96 -3.45 -3.82
N SER A 35 13.08 -2.66 -4.90
CA SER A 35 12.75 -1.22 -4.86
C SER A 35 11.25 -0.97 -4.66
N LYS A 36 10.39 -1.71 -5.36
CA LYS A 36 8.93 -1.62 -5.23
C LYS A 36 8.47 -1.91 -3.80
N GLY A 37 9.00 -2.99 -3.19
CA GLY A 37 8.72 -3.32 -1.80
C GLY A 37 9.17 -2.24 -0.80
N ALA A 38 10.31 -1.59 -1.03
CA ALA A 38 10.79 -0.51 -0.18
C ALA A 38 9.92 0.76 -0.29
N GLU A 39 9.46 1.10 -1.50
CA GLU A 39 8.60 2.25 -1.75
C GLU A 39 7.20 2.06 -1.15
N CYS A 40 6.61 0.86 -1.30
CA CYS A 40 5.39 0.49 -0.59
C CYS A 40 5.57 0.72 0.94
N GLN A 41 6.59 0.10 1.54
CA GLN A 41 6.87 0.25 2.98
C GLN A 41 7.09 1.70 3.41
N SER A 42 7.62 2.55 2.52
CA SER A 42 7.75 3.98 2.78
C SER A 42 6.39 4.67 2.91
N ILE A 43 5.45 4.39 2.00
CA ILE A 43 4.07 4.90 2.10
C ILE A 43 3.43 4.44 3.42
N LYS A 44 3.50 3.13 3.72
CA LYS A 44 2.90 2.59 4.95
C LYS A 44 3.38 3.31 6.21
N ARG A 45 4.70 3.52 6.32
CA ARG A 45 5.27 4.24 7.47
C ARG A 45 4.85 5.71 7.51
N HIS A 46 4.66 6.34 6.36
CA HIS A 46 4.27 7.74 6.27
C HIS A 46 2.84 7.94 6.79
N VAL A 47 1.93 7.01 6.46
CA VAL A 47 0.48 7.18 6.71
C VAL A 47 0.00 6.54 8.02
N GLN A 48 0.86 5.75 8.69
CA GLN A 48 0.49 4.97 9.89
C GLN A 48 -0.07 5.83 11.03
N ALA A 49 0.45 7.06 11.21
CA ALA A 49 -0.06 7.96 12.25
C ALA A 49 -1.50 8.39 11.95
N SER A 50 -1.76 8.76 10.70
CA SER A 50 -3.07 9.21 10.23
C SER A 50 -4.10 8.08 10.18
N GLU A 51 -3.69 6.85 9.86
CA GLU A 51 -4.53 5.66 10.04
C GLU A 51 -4.99 5.48 11.49
N VAL A 52 -4.08 5.67 12.45
CA VAL A 52 -4.39 5.56 13.88
C VAL A 52 -5.35 6.67 14.31
N GLU A 53 -5.16 7.89 13.80
CA GLU A 53 -6.06 9.03 14.03
C GLU A 53 -7.47 8.73 13.51
N VAL A 54 -7.61 8.25 12.27
CA VAL A 54 -8.90 7.86 11.68
C VAL A 54 -9.58 6.78 12.53
N LYS A 55 -8.84 5.74 12.94
CA LYS A 55 -9.37 4.65 13.78
C LYS A 55 -9.84 5.16 15.14
N ALA A 56 -9.14 6.14 15.73
CA ALA A 56 -9.53 6.74 17.01
C ALA A 56 -10.87 7.50 16.91
N HIS A 57 -11.13 8.16 15.79
CA HIS A 57 -12.35 8.96 15.60
C HIS A 57 -13.51 8.22 14.92
N THR A 58 -13.28 7.00 14.41
CA THR A 58 -14.32 6.22 13.70
C THR A 58 -15.56 5.95 14.58
N ALA A 59 -15.34 5.66 15.87
CA ALA A 59 -16.43 5.41 16.82
C ALA A 59 -17.28 6.66 17.11
N ASP A 60 -16.68 7.85 16.95
CA ASP A 60 -17.26 9.13 17.32
C ASP A 60 -17.80 9.91 16.11
N THR A 61 -17.86 9.29 14.93
CA THR A 61 -18.35 9.89 13.67
C THR A 61 -19.69 10.64 13.77
N LYS A 62 -20.57 10.28 14.71
CA LYS A 62 -21.86 10.98 14.92
C LYS A 62 -21.83 12.05 16.00
N THR A 63 -20.91 11.94 16.95
CA THR A 63 -20.80 12.83 18.11
C THR A 63 -19.76 13.93 17.89
N ASP A 64 -18.74 13.65 17.07
CA ASP A 64 -17.70 14.58 16.64
C ASP A 64 -17.30 14.30 15.17
N PRO A 65 -18.20 14.60 14.21
CA PRO A 65 -17.93 14.39 12.78
C PRO A 65 -16.72 15.21 12.29
N ALA A 66 -16.50 16.40 12.84
CA ALA A 66 -15.39 17.28 12.44
C ALA A 66 -14.01 16.68 12.74
N ALA A 67 -13.85 15.97 13.86
CA ALA A 67 -12.62 15.26 14.17
C ALA A 67 -12.38 14.10 13.19
N TYR A 68 -13.43 13.34 12.85
CA TYR A 68 -13.33 12.27 11.85
C TYR A 68 -12.98 12.80 10.45
N GLU A 69 -13.63 13.87 10.02
CA GLU A 69 -13.35 14.55 8.74
C GLU A 69 -11.91 15.03 8.65
N THR A 70 -11.42 15.67 9.73
CA THR A 70 -10.04 16.15 9.80
C THR A 70 -9.04 15.00 9.70
N ALA A 71 -9.27 13.91 10.44
CA ALA A 71 -8.41 12.73 10.41
C ALA A 71 -8.39 12.07 9.02
N MET A 72 -9.55 11.94 8.37
CA MET A 72 -9.65 11.37 7.02
C MET A 72 -8.97 12.27 5.98
N LYS A 73 -9.09 13.59 6.12
CA LYS A 73 -8.41 14.55 5.26
C LYS A 73 -6.89 14.49 5.43
N HIS A 74 -6.41 14.39 6.67
CA HIS A 74 -4.98 14.17 6.94
C HIS A 74 -4.49 12.89 6.27
N LEU A 75 -5.22 11.78 6.41
CA LEU A 75 -4.86 10.53 5.76
C LEU A 75 -4.77 10.65 4.23
N SER A 76 -5.77 11.29 3.59
CA SER A 76 -5.75 11.52 2.14
C SER A 76 -4.53 12.33 1.70
N VAL A 77 -4.23 13.43 2.40
CA VAL A 77 -3.08 14.30 2.10
C VAL A 77 -1.76 13.55 2.28
N ASP A 78 -1.61 12.80 3.36
CA ASP A 78 -0.39 12.03 3.63
C ASP A 78 -0.15 10.95 2.59
N ILE A 79 -1.20 10.25 2.14
CA ILE A 79 -1.08 9.26 1.06
C ILE A 79 -0.66 9.97 -0.24
N ALA A 80 -1.28 11.10 -0.58
CA ALA A 80 -0.95 11.87 -1.78
C ALA A 80 0.51 12.37 -1.75
N ASP A 81 0.99 12.84 -0.60
CA ASP A 81 2.35 13.31 -0.42
C ASP A 81 3.38 12.17 -0.43
N ALA A 82 3.06 11.03 0.19
CA ALA A 82 3.86 9.83 0.11
C ALA A 82 4.01 9.35 -1.34
N ALA A 83 2.91 9.34 -2.11
CA ALA A 83 2.90 8.92 -3.51
C ALA A 83 3.77 9.81 -4.42
N LYS A 84 3.92 11.11 -4.12
CA LYS A 84 4.81 12.01 -4.88
C LYS A 84 6.28 11.58 -4.82
N SER A 85 6.68 10.95 -3.72
CA SER A 85 8.07 10.53 -3.47
C SER A 85 8.40 9.13 -4.01
N VAL A 86 7.42 8.43 -4.58
CA VAL A 86 7.57 7.08 -5.14
C VAL A 86 8.07 7.14 -6.59
N GLY A 87 9.09 6.34 -6.90
CA GLY A 87 9.64 6.20 -8.24
C GLY A 87 8.97 5.10 -9.07
N ASP A 88 8.48 4.02 -8.47
CA ASP A 88 7.73 2.99 -9.19
C ASP A 88 6.33 3.48 -9.58
N ALA A 89 6.06 3.53 -10.88
CA ALA A 89 4.83 4.09 -11.43
C ALA A 89 3.56 3.35 -10.97
N GLU A 90 3.64 2.05 -10.69
CA GLU A 90 2.48 1.25 -10.29
C GLU A 90 2.13 1.50 -8.81
N VAL A 91 3.14 1.56 -7.95
CA VAL A 91 2.98 1.96 -6.54
C VAL A 91 2.47 3.40 -6.45
N LYS A 92 3.04 4.30 -7.24
CA LYS A 92 2.62 5.69 -7.29
C LYS A 92 1.16 5.84 -7.72
N SER A 93 0.77 5.24 -8.85
CA SER A 93 -0.60 5.32 -9.36
C SER A 93 -1.60 4.75 -8.35
N SER A 94 -1.34 3.56 -7.83
CA SER A 94 -2.26 2.93 -6.87
C SER A 94 -2.40 3.71 -5.56
N ALA A 95 -1.32 4.32 -5.04
CA ALA A 95 -1.40 5.20 -3.88
C ALA A 95 -2.18 6.50 -4.19
N GLN A 96 -2.01 7.08 -5.37
CA GLN A 96 -2.77 8.26 -5.80
C GLN A 96 -4.27 7.94 -5.92
N ASP A 97 -4.63 6.79 -6.50
CA ASP A 97 -6.02 6.34 -6.62
C ASP A 97 -6.69 6.22 -5.24
N VAL A 98 -5.97 5.71 -4.23
CA VAL A 98 -6.46 5.64 -2.85
C VAL A 98 -6.66 7.04 -2.27
N ALA A 99 -5.68 7.94 -2.42
CA ALA A 99 -5.77 9.31 -1.91
C ALA A 99 -6.94 10.08 -2.52
N GLU A 100 -7.14 9.97 -3.84
CA GLU A 100 -8.23 10.61 -4.58
C GLU A 100 -9.59 10.06 -4.16
N SER A 101 -9.71 8.74 -4.01
CA SER A 101 -10.96 8.12 -3.53
C SER A 101 -11.29 8.56 -2.10
N LEU A 102 -10.27 8.71 -1.24
CA LEU A 102 -10.45 9.23 0.12
C LEU A 102 -10.86 10.70 0.11
N ASP A 103 -10.30 11.54 -0.76
CA ASP A 103 -10.65 12.97 -0.87
C ASP A 103 -12.12 13.16 -1.27
N VAL A 104 -12.60 12.35 -2.23
CA VAL A 104 -14.02 12.32 -2.62
C VAL A 104 -14.89 11.87 -1.44
N LEU A 105 -14.54 10.76 -0.79
CA LEU A 105 -15.29 10.28 0.39
C LEU A 105 -15.34 11.33 1.50
N VAL A 106 -14.26 12.05 1.77
CA VAL A 106 -14.23 13.13 2.78
C VAL A 106 -15.17 14.24 2.39
N THR A 107 -15.17 14.66 1.12
CA THR A 107 -16.04 15.73 0.61
C THR A 107 -17.51 15.37 0.76
N ASP A 108 -17.89 14.15 0.36
CA ASP A 108 -19.27 13.68 0.44
C ASP A 108 -19.68 13.37 1.89
N TYR A 109 -18.75 12.94 2.73
CA TYR A 109 -18.99 12.78 4.16
C TYR A 109 -19.23 14.12 4.87
N THR A 110 -18.44 15.16 4.59
CA THR A 110 -18.68 16.52 5.12
C THR A 110 -20.05 17.03 4.69
N THR A 111 -20.46 16.79 3.44
CA THR A 111 -21.81 17.15 2.99
C THR A 111 -22.89 16.38 3.77
N PHE A 112 -22.67 15.08 3.99
CA PHE A 112 -23.58 14.24 4.77
C PHE A 112 -23.67 14.70 6.24
N SER A 113 -22.55 15.02 6.89
CA SER A 113 -22.52 15.48 8.28
C SER A 113 -23.16 16.87 8.42
N ASP A 114 -22.87 17.81 7.52
CA ASP A 114 -23.47 19.15 7.48
C ASP A 114 -25.00 19.10 7.27
N SER A 115 -25.51 18.08 6.58
CA SER A 115 -26.96 17.83 6.44
C SER A 115 -27.61 17.28 7.72
N GLY A 116 -26.87 17.12 8.82
CA GLY A 116 -27.35 16.42 10.01
C GLY A 116 -27.61 14.93 9.76
N PHE A 117 -26.85 14.32 8.85
CA PHE A 117 -26.96 12.92 8.46
C PHE A 117 -28.28 12.55 7.76
N THR A 118 -28.85 13.47 6.98
CA THR A 118 -30.15 13.25 6.31
C THR A 118 -30.05 13.12 4.79
N GLU A 119 -28.99 13.66 4.17
CA GLU A 119 -28.78 13.67 2.71
C GLU A 119 -27.39 13.12 2.34
N GLY A 120 -27.24 12.50 1.18
CA GLY A 120 -25.91 12.06 0.71
C GLY A 120 -25.40 10.72 1.29
N ALA A 121 -26.14 10.06 2.17
CA ALA A 121 -25.76 8.75 2.73
C ALA A 121 -25.45 7.67 1.67
N ALA A 122 -26.21 7.67 0.56
CA ALA A 122 -25.98 6.74 -0.54
C ALA A 122 -24.66 7.01 -1.27
N GLN A 123 -24.27 8.28 -1.39
CA GLN A 123 -23.01 8.71 -1.99
C GLN A 123 -21.84 8.27 -1.11
N VAL A 124 -21.87 8.60 0.19
CA VAL A 124 -20.87 8.15 1.17
C VAL A 124 -20.67 6.63 1.14
N VAL A 125 -21.73 5.84 0.98
CA VAL A 125 -21.64 4.38 0.84
C VAL A 125 -21.00 3.95 -0.48
N ALA A 126 -21.26 4.66 -1.58
CA ALA A 126 -20.62 4.43 -2.87
C ALA A 126 -19.12 4.76 -2.79
N ASP A 127 -18.74 5.94 -2.32
CA ASP A 127 -17.34 6.37 -2.27
C ASP A 127 -16.53 5.51 -1.29
N SER A 128 -17.16 5.05 -0.20
CA SER A 128 -16.54 4.08 0.71
C SER A 128 -16.20 2.74 0.03
N LYS A 129 -16.95 2.33 -1.01
CA LYS A 129 -16.62 1.15 -1.82
C LYS A 129 -15.51 1.43 -2.82
N ASP A 130 -15.46 2.66 -3.34
CA ASP A 130 -14.40 3.07 -4.25
C ASP A 130 -13.06 3.13 -3.53
N VAL A 131 -13.00 3.66 -2.31
CA VAL A 131 -11.82 3.59 -1.43
C VAL A 131 -11.38 2.14 -1.22
N LYS A 132 -12.31 1.23 -0.89
CA LYS A 132 -11.98 -0.21 -0.74
C LYS A 132 -11.47 -0.84 -2.02
N THR A 133 -11.96 -0.40 -3.17
CA THR A 133 -11.53 -0.92 -4.48
C THR A 133 -10.12 -0.43 -4.81
N ALA A 134 -9.84 0.85 -4.56
CA ALA A 134 -8.51 1.43 -4.70
C ALA A 134 -7.51 0.78 -3.75
N ASP A 135 -7.88 0.59 -2.48
CA ASP A 135 -7.03 -0.05 -1.48
C ASP A 135 -6.75 -1.53 -1.83
N ALA A 136 -7.73 -2.27 -2.33
CA ALA A 136 -7.52 -3.62 -2.84
C ALA A 136 -6.60 -3.65 -4.08
N ALA A 137 -6.60 -2.60 -4.90
CA ALA A 137 -5.65 -2.47 -6.00
C ALA A 137 -4.24 -2.20 -5.47
N PHE A 138 -4.10 -1.32 -4.48
CA PHE A 138 -2.84 -1.08 -3.77
C PHE A 138 -2.30 -2.37 -3.12
N GLU A 139 -3.16 -3.17 -2.48
CA GLU A 139 -2.79 -4.45 -1.89
C GLU A 139 -2.22 -5.42 -2.93
N LYS A 140 -2.75 -5.48 -4.15
CA LYS A 140 -2.19 -6.30 -5.23
C LYS A 140 -0.78 -5.86 -5.63
N VAL A 141 -0.49 -4.56 -5.51
CA VAL A 141 0.78 -3.95 -5.86
C VAL A 141 1.81 -4.13 -4.75
N CYS A 142 1.39 -3.96 -3.48
CA CYS A 142 2.26 -3.83 -2.32
C CYS A 142 2.20 -5.00 -1.32
N GLY A 143 1.22 -5.89 -1.46
CA GLY A 143 1.03 -7.07 -0.60
C GLY A 143 0.36 -6.78 0.75
N TYR A 144 -0.21 -5.59 0.95
CA TYR A 144 -0.98 -5.21 2.13
C TYR A 144 -1.93 -4.04 1.83
N GLN A 145 -2.98 -3.90 2.63
CA GLN A 145 -3.92 -2.77 2.62
C GLN A 145 -3.36 -1.59 3.43
N LEU A 146 -3.63 -0.37 2.96
CA LEU A 146 -3.28 0.89 3.63
C LEU A 146 -4.13 1.17 4.86
#